data_AF-A0A372JJR6-F1
#
_entry.id   AF-A0A372JJR6-F1
#
_cell.length_a   1.000
_cell.length_b   1.000
_cell.length_c   1.000
_cell.angle_alpha   90.00
_cell.angle_beta   90.00
_cell.angle_gamma   90.00
#
_symmetry.space_group_name_H-M   'P 1'
#
loop_
_entity.id
_entity.type
_entity.pdbx_description
1 polymer ?
#
loop_
_entity_poly.entity_id
_entity_poly.type
_entity_poly.pdbx_seq_one_letter_code
_entity_poly.pdbx_strand_id
1 'polypeptide(L)'
;GAGAGGDAFREFARRAGETARDRPPGGGGGMFGGRPGIGRMFGAELGGQISWLLPLAAVALVAGLVLVRRRPRADLARAALVLWGAWLAVHFVVFSFSEGTFHPYYTTAMAPAIAALTGGGAVLLFGAYRQSARWAWVPAVAVAATGAWAFVLLNRTPHWHPALRWLVAAVTMLAVANLLVGRLVRRAGTPFSLAGVALAVVACLAGPGAYGASAASSPVNGTNPLAGPDSGHGFGPGGRMGGRGGVRGFEGMPPGMGEGVPGSGVPGFGQPPGGASPGGPATVGGRRGFGGPGGEVSDQLVSYLERRQGGARWLVAVPNAQAASSIILRTGRPVIAMGGFTGADDAMTVAKLESFVRQGKLRYIVVSDGGMGPGGRGASTEAVTAWVRQHGTPVRPGEYGASDSSGGVTVYELSAGR
;
A
#
# COMPACT_ATOMS: atom_id res chain seq x y z
N GLY A 1 18.61 38.89 -10.65
CA GLY A 1 18.45 37.52 -11.16
C GLY A 1 17.20 36.87 -10.58
N ALA A 2 16.05 37.05 -11.24
CA ALA A 2 14.75 36.55 -10.76
C ALA A 2 13.90 35.90 -11.88
N GLY A 3 14.53 35.32 -12.91
CA GLY A 3 13.84 34.78 -14.09
C GLY A 3 13.78 33.25 -14.19
N ALA A 4 14.75 32.51 -13.64
CA ALA A 4 14.94 31.09 -13.99
C ALA A 4 13.98 30.10 -13.29
N GLY A 5 13.42 30.44 -12.13
CA GLY A 5 12.57 29.52 -11.36
C GLY A 5 11.10 29.46 -11.83
N GLY A 6 10.59 30.55 -12.43
CA GLY A 6 9.19 30.66 -12.83
C GLY A 6 8.84 29.89 -14.10
N ASP A 7 9.82 29.64 -14.95
CA ASP A 7 9.63 28.91 -16.21
C ASP A 7 9.71 27.39 -16.01
N ALA A 8 10.57 26.93 -15.10
CA ALA A 8 10.66 25.52 -14.73
C ALA A 8 9.37 24.99 -14.08
N PHE A 9 8.75 25.77 -13.20
CA PHE A 9 7.48 25.40 -12.58
C PHE A 9 6.32 25.38 -13.58
N ARG A 10 6.27 26.36 -14.50
CA ARG A 10 5.27 26.40 -15.58
C ARG A 10 5.42 25.22 -16.55
N GLU A 11 6.65 24.88 -16.91
CA GLU A 11 6.92 23.72 -17.76
C GLU A 11 6.58 22.39 -17.06
N PHE A 12 6.89 22.26 -15.78
CA PHE A 12 6.47 21.11 -14.98
C PHE A 12 4.93 20.98 -14.93
N ALA A 13 4.22 22.08 -14.64
CA ALA A 13 2.77 22.09 -14.57
C ALA A 13 2.12 21.77 -15.92
N ARG A 14 2.69 22.28 -17.02
CA ARG A 14 2.23 21.98 -18.38
C ARG A 14 2.38 20.49 -18.71
N ARG A 15 3.57 19.92 -18.49
CA ARG A 15 3.83 18.49 -18.73
C ARG A 15 2.97 17.58 -17.85
N ALA A 16 2.79 17.94 -16.58
CA ALA A 16 1.91 17.21 -15.67
C ALA A 16 0.45 17.24 -16.16
N GLY A 17 -0.02 18.39 -16.68
CA GLY A 17 -1.34 18.54 -17.26
C GLY A 17 -1.54 17.77 -18.58
N GLU A 18 -0.54 17.76 -19.47
CA GLU A 18 -0.54 16.99 -20.72
C GLU A 18 -0.60 15.48 -20.42
N THR A 19 0.22 15.00 -19.49
CA THR A 19 0.25 13.58 -19.05
C THR A 19 -1.07 13.14 -18.41
N ALA A 20 -1.81 14.05 -17.77
CA ALA A 20 -3.12 13.76 -17.19
C ALA A 20 -4.24 13.69 -18.24
N ARG A 21 -4.12 14.42 -19.37
CA ARG A 21 -5.12 14.47 -20.45
C ARG A 21 -5.07 13.28 -21.40
N ASP A 22 -3.89 12.73 -21.63
CA ASP A 22 -3.69 11.59 -22.55
C ASP A 22 -3.95 10.22 -21.92
N ARG A 23 -4.49 10.18 -20.69
CA ARG A 23 -4.82 8.93 -20.00
C ARG A 23 -6.21 8.47 -20.44
N PRO A 24 -6.38 7.22 -20.90
CA PRO A 24 -7.69 6.71 -21.28
C PRO A 24 -8.69 6.84 -20.12
N PRO A 25 -9.93 7.29 -20.38
CA PRO A 25 -10.94 7.44 -19.34
C PRO A 25 -11.40 6.04 -18.89
N GLY A 26 -10.80 5.54 -17.81
CA GLY A 26 -11.16 4.21 -17.28
C GLY A 26 -10.19 3.55 -16.29
N GLY A 27 -9.10 4.20 -15.87
CA GLY A 27 -8.11 3.59 -14.96
C GLY A 27 -8.42 3.78 -13.47
N GLY A 28 -9.31 2.94 -12.92
CA GLY A 28 -9.63 2.77 -11.49
C GLY A 28 -8.91 3.65 -10.47
N GLY A 29 -9.54 4.77 -10.08
CA GLY A 29 -9.02 5.65 -9.04
C GLY A 29 -8.81 4.91 -7.72
N GLY A 30 -7.55 4.69 -7.34
CA GLY A 30 -7.19 4.20 -6.00
C GLY A 30 -7.00 2.70 -5.83
N MET A 31 -6.52 1.96 -6.84
CA MET A 31 -6.52 0.49 -6.86
C MET A 31 -6.02 -0.22 -5.58
N PHE A 32 -5.09 0.37 -4.82
CA PHE A 32 -4.69 -0.09 -3.47
C PHE A 32 -4.83 0.95 -2.36
N GLY A 33 -4.87 2.23 -2.71
CA GLY A 33 -4.80 3.35 -1.77
C GLY A 33 -6.13 3.99 -1.42
N GLY A 34 -7.25 3.44 -1.89
CA GLY A 34 -8.57 4.02 -1.73
C GLY A 34 -8.80 5.26 -2.60
N ARG A 35 -10.03 5.78 -2.56
CA ARG A 35 -10.48 6.92 -3.37
C ARG A 35 -9.65 8.18 -3.08
N PRO A 36 -9.09 8.85 -4.10
CA PRO A 36 -8.45 10.15 -3.94
C PRO A 36 -9.38 11.18 -3.29
N GLY A 37 -8.83 12.02 -2.42
CA GLY A 37 -9.55 13.07 -1.71
C GLY A 37 -8.92 13.41 -0.36
N ILE A 38 -9.32 14.53 0.22
CA ILE A 38 -8.75 15.05 1.47
C ILE A 38 -8.84 14.06 2.65
N GLY A 39 -9.86 13.19 2.63
CA GLY A 39 -10.07 12.17 3.65
C GLY A 39 -9.29 10.87 3.41
N ARG A 40 -8.52 10.75 2.32
CA ARG A 40 -7.92 9.47 1.89
C ARG A 40 -7.05 8.83 2.95
N MET A 41 -6.23 9.62 3.66
CA MET A 41 -5.38 9.11 4.75
C MET A 41 -6.23 8.48 5.88
N PHE A 42 -7.45 8.94 6.09
CA PHE A 42 -8.37 8.41 7.10
C PHE A 42 -9.27 7.28 6.57
N GLY A 43 -9.22 6.99 5.27
CA GLY A 43 -10.00 5.94 4.61
C GLY A 43 -9.69 4.54 5.09
N ALA A 44 -10.45 3.55 4.63
CA ALA A 44 -10.34 2.15 5.06
C ALA A 44 -8.95 1.57 4.75
N GLU A 45 -8.37 1.98 3.63
CA GLU A 45 -7.14 1.44 3.05
C GLU A 45 -5.89 2.03 3.70
N LEU A 46 -5.87 3.35 3.98
CA LEU A 46 -4.68 4.05 4.50
C LEU A 46 -4.74 4.37 5.99
N GLY A 47 -5.93 4.35 6.60
CA GLY A 47 -6.10 4.74 8.01
C GLY A 47 -5.22 3.96 8.96
N GLY A 48 -5.23 2.63 8.83
CA GLY A 48 -4.38 1.73 9.63
C GLY A 48 -2.91 1.75 9.25
N GLN A 49 -2.54 2.40 8.14
CA GLN A 49 -1.18 2.38 7.59
C GLN A 49 -0.34 3.56 8.07
N ILE A 50 -0.95 4.75 8.23
CA ILE A 50 -0.19 5.96 8.60
C ILE A 50 -0.88 6.88 9.60
N SER A 51 -2.19 6.76 9.77
CA SER A 51 -2.99 7.86 10.34
C SER A 51 -3.10 7.87 11.85
N TRP A 52 -2.54 6.86 12.53
CA TRP A 52 -2.62 6.66 13.98
C TRP A 52 -2.30 7.92 14.78
N LEU A 53 -1.17 8.58 14.47
CA LEU A 53 -0.65 9.72 15.22
C LEU A 53 -0.92 11.07 14.53
N LEU A 54 -1.64 11.08 13.40
CA LEU A 54 -1.99 12.32 12.70
C LEU A 54 -2.79 13.30 13.58
N PRO A 55 -3.78 12.86 14.41
CA PRO A 55 -4.48 13.78 15.31
C PRO A 55 -3.52 14.49 16.27
N LEU A 56 -2.61 13.73 16.92
CA LEU A 56 -1.61 14.31 17.82
C LEU A 56 -0.68 15.27 17.08
N ALA A 57 -0.15 14.86 15.92
CA ALA A 57 0.76 15.67 15.12
C ALA A 57 0.11 16.98 14.65
N ALA A 58 -1.17 16.95 14.27
CA ALA A 58 -1.93 18.14 13.88
C ALA A 58 -2.12 19.10 15.06
N VAL A 59 -2.54 18.59 16.22
CA VAL A 59 -2.67 19.42 17.43
C VAL A 59 -1.31 19.99 17.83
N ALA A 60 -0.26 19.17 17.86
CA ALA A 60 1.10 19.57 18.16
C ALA A 60 1.62 20.66 17.23
N LEU A 61 1.36 20.54 15.92
CA LEU A 61 1.74 21.55 14.93
C LEU A 61 1.02 22.87 15.17
N VAL A 62 -0.32 22.85 15.24
CA VAL A 62 -1.12 24.08 15.37
C VAL A 62 -0.87 24.76 16.72
N ALA A 63 -1.00 24.01 17.81
CA ALA A 63 -0.80 24.52 19.16
C ALA A 63 0.66 24.94 19.39
N GLY A 64 1.62 24.18 18.88
CA GLY A 64 3.04 24.51 18.93
C GLY A 64 3.35 25.82 18.20
N LEU A 65 2.84 26.01 16.98
CA LEU A 65 3.02 27.25 16.21
C LEU A 65 2.40 28.45 16.93
N VAL A 66 1.22 28.29 17.54
CA VAL A 66 0.60 29.35 18.36
C VAL A 66 1.45 29.67 19.59
N LEU A 67 1.99 28.65 20.27
CA LEU A 67 2.85 28.80 21.43
C LEU A 67 4.14 29.56 21.10
N VAL A 68 4.75 29.28 19.94
CA VAL A 68 6.01 29.92 19.51
C VAL A 68 5.81 31.11 18.56
N ARG A 69 4.57 31.57 18.33
CA ARG A 69 4.26 32.59 17.30
C ARG A 69 5.02 33.91 17.46
N ARG A 70 5.34 34.27 18.71
CA ARG A 70 6.06 35.51 19.05
C ARG A 70 7.58 35.32 19.08
N ARG A 71 8.08 34.09 18.94
CA ARG A 71 9.52 33.82 18.89
C ARG A 71 10.10 34.25 17.53
N PRO A 72 11.37 34.67 17.48
CA PRO A 72 12.05 35.02 16.23
C PRO A 72 12.01 33.89 15.21
N ARG A 73 12.14 34.21 13.91
CA ARG A 73 12.18 33.20 12.84
C ARG A 73 13.38 32.25 12.93
N ALA A 74 14.46 32.68 13.60
CA ALA A 74 15.65 31.88 13.85
C ALA A 74 15.53 30.93 15.06
N ASP A 75 14.42 30.98 15.81
CA ASP A 75 14.18 30.03 16.91
C ASP A 75 14.04 28.60 16.34
N LEU A 76 14.84 27.67 16.88
CA LEU A 76 14.90 26.30 16.38
C LEU A 76 13.58 25.54 16.55
N ALA A 77 12.81 25.81 17.60
CA ALA A 77 11.51 25.15 17.78
C ALA A 77 10.51 25.62 16.73
N ARG A 78 10.48 26.93 16.44
CA ARG A 78 9.67 27.49 15.35
C ARG A 78 10.11 26.95 14.00
N ALA A 79 11.42 26.91 13.72
CA ALA A 79 11.95 26.38 12.47
C ALA A 79 11.62 24.89 12.29
N ALA A 80 11.76 24.08 13.34
CA ALA A 80 11.43 22.66 13.31
C ALA A 80 9.93 22.42 13.05
N LEU A 81 9.04 23.15 13.73
CA LEU A 81 7.59 23.04 13.48
C LEU A 81 7.21 23.41 12.05
N VAL A 82 7.82 24.45 11.47
CA VAL A 82 7.58 24.84 10.08
C VAL A 82 8.13 23.79 9.12
N LEU A 83 9.35 23.30 9.32
CA LEU A 83 9.98 22.29 8.47
C LEU A 83 9.16 21.00 8.44
N TRP A 84 8.90 20.41 9.61
CA TRP A 84 8.17 19.15 9.70
C TRP A 84 6.69 19.30 9.38
N GLY A 85 6.09 20.45 9.73
CA GLY A 85 4.72 20.78 9.35
C GLY A 85 4.55 20.91 7.83
N ALA A 86 5.47 21.60 7.16
CA ALA A 86 5.47 21.72 5.70
C ALA A 86 5.72 20.37 5.02
N TRP A 87 6.67 19.58 5.53
CA TRP A 87 6.91 18.21 5.03
C TRP A 87 5.63 17.38 5.11
N LEU A 88 4.97 17.35 6.28
CA LEU A 88 3.74 16.59 6.46
C LEU A 88 2.63 17.11 5.57
N ALA A 89 2.44 18.43 5.47
CA ALA A 89 1.39 19.04 4.66
C ALA A 89 1.56 18.72 3.17
N VAL A 90 2.78 18.85 2.63
CA VAL A 90 3.05 18.54 1.22
C VAL A 90 2.76 17.08 0.92
N HIS A 91 3.28 16.15 1.73
CA HIS A 91 3.03 14.72 1.52
C HIS A 91 1.55 14.37 1.71
N PHE A 92 0.88 14.94 2.72
CA PHE A 92 -0.54 14.73 2.95
C PHE A 92 -1.37 15.16 1.74
N VAL A 93 -1.11 16.34 1.17
CA VAL A 93 -1.84 16.85 -0.01
C VAL A 93 -1.53 15.99 -1.23
N VAL A 94 -0.26 15.80 -1.57
CA VAL A 94 0.13 15.03 -2.76
C VAL A 94 -0.45 13.62 -2.71
N PHE A 95 -0.31 12.91 -1.59
CA PHE A 95 -0.81 11.53 -1.47
C PHE A 95 -2.34 11.44 -1.41
N SER A 96 -3.01 12.45 -0.85
CA SER A 96 -4.47 12.52 -0.84
C SER A 96 -5.05 12.66 -2.24
N PHE A 97 -4.42 13.44 -3.11
CA PHE A 97 -4.93 13.74 -4.46
C PHE A 97 -4.23 12.96 -5.59
N SER A 98 -3.25 12.12 -5.28
CA SER A 98 -2.60 11.27 -6.28
C SER A 98 -3.57 10.26 -6.92
N GLU A 99 -3.66 10.29 -8.25
CA GLU A 99 -4.52 9.40 -9.03
C GLU A 99 -3.74 8.20 -9.62
N GLY A 100 -4.49 7.19 -10.07
CA GLY A 100 -3.93 5.94 -10.58
C GLY A 100 -3.52 4.95 -9.48
N THR A 101 -2.47 4.16 -9.75
CA THR A 101 -1.96 3.15 -8.82
C THR A 101 -1.24 3.81 -7.65
N PHE A 102 -1.85 3.77 -6.47
CA PHE A 102 -1.26 4.28 -5.23
C PHE A 102 -1.13 3.14 -4.22
N HIS A 103 0.09 2.81 -3.83
CA HIS A 103 0.33 1.80 -2.82
C HIS A 103 0.37 2.42 -1.42
N PRO A 104 -0.24 1.77 -0.41
CA PRO A 104 -0.23 2.30 0.95
C PRO A 104 1.17 2.55 1.51
N TYR A 105 2.18 1.76 1.16
CA TYR A 105 3.54 1.98 1.68
C TYR A 105 4.17 3.31 1.25
N TYR A 106 3.65 4.01 0.24
CA TYR A 106 4.10 5.37 -0.09
C TYR A 106 3.93 6.34 1.08
N THR A 107 2.92 6.14 1.92
CA THR A 107 2.66 7.01 3.07
C THR A 107 3.75 6.92 4.14
N THR A 108 4.66 5.94 4.09
CA THR A 108 5.84 5.87 4.97
C THR A 108 6.70 7.13 4.90
N ALA A 109 6.70 7.85 3.76
CA ALA A 109 7.38 9.13 3.62
C ALA A 109 6.86 10.23 4.57
N MET A 110 5.64 10.08 5.12
CA MET A 110 5.08 10.98 6.13
C MET A 110 5.59 10.69 7.53
N ALA A 111 6.09 9.47 7.79
CA ALA A 111 6.40 8.99 9.14
C ALA A 111 7.44 9.85 9.89
N PRO A 112 8.55 10.33 9.27
CA PRO A 112 9.50 11.19 9.96
C PRO A 112 8.89 12.49 10.49
N ALA A 113 8.03 13.13 9.69
CA ALA A 113 7.37 14.37 10.09
C ALA A 113 6.33 14.13 11.19
N ILE A 114 5.56 13.04 11.11
CA ILE A 114 4.64 12.63 12.17
C ILE A 114 5.42 12.40 13.47
N ALA A 115 6.51 11.63 13.42
CA ALA A 115 7.34 11.35 14.61
C ALA A 115 7.93 12.62 15.23
N ALA A 116 8.47 13.53 14.42
CA ALA A 116 9.05 14.79 14.89
C ALA A 116 7.99 15.70 15.53
N LEU A 117 6.82 15.84 14.92
CA LEU A 117 5.72 16.67 15.43
C LEU A 117 5.10 16.05 16.68
N THR A 118 4.86 14.74 16.70
CA THR A 118 4.34 14.01 17.86
C THR A 118 5.32 14.08 19.03
N GLY A 119 6.58 13.69 18.85
CA GLY A 119 7.57 13.67 19.94
C GLY A 119 7.98 15.05 20.41
N GLY A 120 8.50 15.89 19.51
CA GLY A 120 8.97 17.23 19.85
C GLY A 120 7.83 18.16 20.26
N GLY A 121 6.69 18.08 19.56
CA GLY A 121 5.52 18.86 19.90
C GLY A 121 4.88 18.46 21.22
N ALA A 122 4.84 17.16 21.58
CA ALA A 122 4.38 16.74 22.90
C ALA A 122 5.23 17.33 24.03
N VAL A 123 6.56 17.42 23.87
CA VAL A 123 7.45 18.07 24.85
C VAL A 123 7.13 19.56 24.98
N LEU A 124 6.93 20.27 23.87
CA LEU A 124 6.56 21.69 23.88
C LEU A 124 5.21 21.92 24.57
N LEU A 125 4.20 21.10 24.24
CA LEU A 125 2.86 21.20 24.82
C LEU A 125 2.84 20.82 26.30
N PHE A 126 3.62 19.81 26.71
CA PHE A 126 3.74 19.45 28.12
C PHE A 126 4.44 20.55 28.93
N GLY A 127 5.46 21.20 28.36
CA GLY A 127 6.07 22.38 28.96
C GLY A 127 5.06 23.52 29.17
N ALA A 128 4.24 23.81 28.15
CA ALA A 128 3.18 24.82 28.25
C ALA A 128 2.09 24.44 29.27
N TYR A 129 1.68 23.18 29.30
CA TYR A 129 0.74 22.61 30.27
C TYR A 129 1.19 22.85 31.71
N ARG A 130 2.50 22.67 31.99
CA ARG A 130 3.05 22.89 33.34
C ARG A 130 3.14 24.36 33.73
N GLN A 131 3.31 25.26 32.76
CA GLN A 131 3.57 26.69 33.01
C GLN A 131 2.31 27.54 32.98
N SER A 132 1.21 27.08 32.37
CA SER A 132 0.04 27.93 32.13
C SER A 132 -1.29 27.17 32.20
N ALA A 133 -2.24 27.72 32.96
CA ALA A 133 -3.62 27.21 33.02
C ALA A 133 -4.30 27.17 31.65
N ARG A 134 -3.99 28.13 30.77
CA ARG A 134 -4.62 28.28 29.46
C ARG A 134 -4.30 27.13 28.50
N TRP A 135 -3.18 26.45 28.72
CA TRP A 135 -2.69 25.34 27.90
C TRP A 135 -2.99 23.97 28.52
N ALA A 136 -3.62 23.94 29.70
CA ALA A 136 -3.80 22.71 30.46
C ALA A 136 -4.65 21.65 29.75
N TRP A 137 -5.59 22.07 28.91
CA TRP A 137 -6.49 21.18 28.19
C TRP A 137 -5.87 20.65 26.88
N VAL A 138 -4.81 21.26 26.36
CA VAL A 138 -4.29 20.95 25.02
C VAL A 138 -3.70 19.54 24.93
N PRO A 139 -2.84 19.07 25.86
CA PRO A 139 -2.39 17.67 25.84
C PRO A 139 -3.54 16.68 26.03
N ALA A 140 -4.51 17.00 26.88
CA ALA A 140 -5.68 16.14 27.11
C ALA A 140 -6.52 15.98 25.83
N VAL A 141 -6.77 17.07 25.10
CA VAL A 141 -7.47 17.03 23.80
C VAL A 141 -6.65 16.27 22.76
N ALA A 142 -5.33 16.47 22.70
CA ALA A 142 -4.47 15.78 21.75
C ALA A 142 -4.50 14.26 21.98
N VAL A 143 -4.40 13.81 23.24
CA VAL A 143 -4.48 12.40 23.64
C VAL A 143 -5.88 11.84 23.38
N ALA A 144 -6.94 12.57 23.75
CA ALA A 144 -8.32 12.15 23.52
C ALA A 144 -8.61 11.94 22.03
N ALA A 145 -8.23 12.90 21.17
CA ALA A 145 -8.43 12.80 19.72
C ALA A 145 -7.65 11.62 19.12
N THR A 146 -6.41 11.41 19.57
CA THR A 146 -5.56 10.32 19.09
C THR A 146 -6.08 8.95 19.54
N GLY A 147 -6.48 8.82 20.81
CA GLY A 147 -7.04 7.58 21.34
C GLY A 147 -8.41 7.25 20.76
N ALA A 148 -9.28 8.25 20.54
CA ALA A 148 -10.54 8.07 19.84
C ALA A 148 -10.32 7.58 18.40
N TRP A 149 -9.35 8.18 17.69
CA TRP A 149 -8.98 7.73 16.35
C TRP A 149 -8.39 6.31 16.35
N ALA A 150 -7.52 6.00 17.30
CA ALA A 150 -6.99 4.65 17.47
C ALA A 150 -8.09 3.62 17.72
N PHE A 151 -9.12 3.97 18.51
CA PHE A 151 -10.30 3.11 18.69
C PHE A 151 -11.04 2.89 17.37
N VAL A 152 -11.28 3.95 16.59
CA VAL A 152 -11.92 3.84 15.27
C VAL A 152 -11.14 2.92 14.33
N LEU A 153 -9.81 3.05 14.29
CA LEU A 153 -8.95 2.19 13.48
C LEU A 153 -9.01 0.72 13.93
N LEU A 154 -8.87 0.45 15.23
CA LEU A 154 -8.96 -0.90 15.78
C LEU A 154 -10.36 -1.51 15.61
N ASN A 155 -11.41 -0.69 15.60
CA ASN A 155 -12.78 -1.12 15.36
C ASN A 155 -13.04 -1.59 13.91
N ARG A 156 -12.13 -1.31 12.97
CA ARG A 156 -12.20 -1.85 11.59
C ARG A 156 -11.83 -3.32 11.54
N THR A 157 -11.10 -3.81 12.53
CA THR A 157 -10.71 -5.22 12.66
C THR A 157 -11.13 -5.76 14.03
N PRO A 158 -12.45 -5.76 14.35
CA PRO A 158 -12.93 -5.98 15.72
C PRO A 158 -12.72 -7.43 16.21
N HIS A 159 -12.49 -8.36 15.29
CA HIS A 159 -12.22 -9.77 15.57
C HIS A 159 -10.73 -10.04 15.85
N TRP A 160 -9.84 -9.12 15.45
CA TRP A 160 -8.39 -9.25 15.67
C TRP A 160 -8.03 -8.58 17.00
N HIS A 161 -7.63 -9.40 17.98
CA HIS A 161 -7.45 -8.99 19.39
C HIS A 161 -8.61 -8.11 19.91
N PRO A 162 -9.82 -8.67 20.10
CA PRO A 162 -11.04 -7.89 20.37
C PRO A 162 -10.95 -6.95 21.58
N ALA A 163 -10.14 -7.30 22.58
CA ALA A 163 -9.92 -6.49 23.78
C ALA A 163 -9.05 -5.24 23.53
N LEU A 164 -8.22 -5.22 22.49
CA LEU A 164 -7.22 -4.17 22.28
C LEU A 164 -7.85 -2.78 22.14
N ARG A 165 -8.94 -2.65 21.36
CA ARG A 165 -9.67 -1.36 21.23
C ARG A 165 -10.17 -0.85 22.58
N TRP A 166 -10.69 -1.75 23.43
CA TRP A 166 -11.22 -1.40 24.74
C TRP A 166 -10.12 -1.05 25.73
N LEU A 167 -8.99 -1.77 25.70
CA LEU A 167 -7.81 -1.44 26.49
C LEU A 167 -7.25 -0.07 26.10
N VAL A 168 -7.09 0.22 24.80
CA VAL A 168 -6.64 1.52 24.31
C VAL A 168 -7.62 2.63 24.74
N ALA A 169 -8.93 2.41 24.63
CA ALA A 169 -9.93 3.35 25.10
C ALA A 169 -9.81 3.61 26.62
N ALA A 170 -9.71 2.56 27.43
CA ALA A 170 -9.57 2.68 28.87
C ALA A 170 -8.31 3.44 29.28
N VAL A 171 -7.15 3.10 28.69
CA VAL A 171 -5.88 3.79 28.96
C VAL A 171 -5.94 5.24 28.48
N THR A 172 -6.59 5.53 27.35
CA THR A 172 -6.84 6.91 26.88
C THR A 172 -7.65 7.70 27.91
N MET A 173 -8.75 7.13 28.41
CA MET A 173 -9.59 7.79 29.41
C MET A 173 -8.81 8.05 30.71
N LEU A 174 -8.01 7.10 31.17
CA LEU A 174 -7.14 7.26 32.33
C LEU A 174 -6.08 8.35 32.11
N ALA A 175 -5.45 8.39 30.94
CA ALA A 175 -4.48 9.42 30.58
C ALA A 175 -5.12 10.82 30.59
N VAL A 176 -6.29 10.97 29.95
CA VAL A 176 -7.03 12.23 29.90
C VAL A 176 -7.46 12.67 31.30
N ALA A 177 -8.06 11.77 32.09
CA ALA A 177 -8.46 12.07 33.46
C ALA A 177 -7.26 12.47 34.33
N ASN A 178 -6.13 11.77 34.21
CA ASN A 178 -4.91 12.12 34.93
C ASN A 178 -4.40 13.51 34.56
N LEU A 179 -4.31 13.84 33.26
CA LEU A 179 -3.85 15.15 32.80
C LEU A 179 -4.78 16.29 33.27
N LEU A 180 -6.08 16.06 33.34
CA LEU A 180 -7.04 17.05 33.84
C LEU A 180 -6.97 17.20 35.37
N VAL A 181 -6.95 16.10 36.12
CA VAL A 181 -6.85 16.09 37.59
C VAL A 181 -5.51 16.66 38.06
N GLY A 182 -4.43 16.32 37.37
CA GLY A 182 -3.07 16.80 37.68
C GLY A 182 -2.95 18.31 37.58
N ARG A 183 -3.85 18.96 36.83
CA ARG A 183 -3.94 20.42 36.79
C ARG A 183 -4.80 21.01 37.90
N LEU A 184 -5.90 20.35 38.25
CA LEU A 184 -6.88 20.84 39.23
C LEU A 184 -6.36 20.68 40.67
N VAL A 185 -5.58 19.63 40.93
CA VAL A 185 -5.06 19.31 42.27
C VAL A 185 -3.68 19.95 42.47
N ARG A 186 -3.62 21.02 43.28
CA ARG A 186 -2.36 21.74 43.59
C ARG A 186 -1.25 20.87 44.19
N ARG A 187 -1.58 19.70 44.76
CA ARG A 187 -0.64 18.73 45.34
C ARG A 187 -0.21 17.62 44.37
N ALA A 188 -0.67 17.63 43.10
CA ALA A 188 -0.23 16.67 42.11
C ALA A 188 1.27 16.89 41.81
N GLY A 189 2.12 16.10 42.45
CA GLY A 189 3.57 16.17 42.30
C GLY A 189 4.05 15.63 40.95
N THR A 190 5.35 15.76 40.69
CA THR A 190 6.02 15.23 39.49
C THR A 190 5.68 13.75 39.19
N PRO A 191 5.63 12.83 40.17
CA PRO A 191 5.27 11.42 39.91
C PRO A 191 3.89 11.25 39.27
N PHE A 192 2.91 12.05 39.69
CA PHE A 192 1.55 11.98 39.16
C PHE A 192 1.50 12.42 37.70
N SER A 193 2.21 13.50 37.36
CA SER A 193 2.32 13.97 35.97
C SER A 193 3.07 12.98 35.08
N LEU A 194 4.11 12.33 35.60
CA LEU A 194 4.85 11.28 34.87
C LEU A 194 3.95 10.06 34.60
N ALA A 195 3.11 9.67 35.55
CA ALA A 195 2.12 8.61 35.31
C ALA A 195 1.14 8.98 34.19
N GLY A 196 0.63 10.22 34.16
CA GLY A 196 -0.22 10.72 33.08
C GLY A 196 0.46 10.69 31.71
N VAL A 197 1.73 11.10 31.64
CA VAL A 197 2.52 11.04 30.40
C VAL A 197 2.76 9.59 29.98
N ALA A 198 3.10 8.69 30.90
CA ALA A 198 3.28 7.27 30.60
C ALA A 198 1.99 6.64 30.05
N LEU A 199 0.85 6.91 30.67
CA LEU A 199 -0.47 6.47 30.18
C LEU A 199 -0.75 7.04 28.79
N ALA A 200 -0.47 8.32 28.54
CA ALA A 200 -0.65 8.95 27.23
C ALA A 200 0.22 8.31 26.14
N VAL A 201 1.48 7.99 26.46
CA VAL A 201 2.39 7.30 25.54
C VAL A 201 1.85 5.90 25.20
N VAL A 202 1.42 5.14 26.22
CA VAL A 202 0.82 3.81 26.00
C VAL A 202 -0.45 3.92 25.15
N ALA A 203 -1.35 4.88 25.46
CA ALA A 203 -2.58 5.11 24.71
C ALA A 203 -2.32 5.41 23.22
N CYS A 204 -1.32 6.24 22.93
CA CYS A 204 -1.00 6.65 21.56
C CYS A 204 -0.24 5.58 20.77
N LEU A 205 0.59 4.76 21.43
CA LEU A 205 1.50 3.82 20.76
C LEU A 205 1.03 2.37 20.76
N ALA A 206 0.11 1.96 21.64
CA ALA A 206 -0.34 0.56 21.70
C ALA A 206 -0.99 0.09 20.39
N GLY A 207 -1.84 0.92 19.78
CA GLY A 207 -2.46 0.64 18.47
C GLY A 207 -1.46 0.47 17.32
N PRO A 208 -0.69 1.52 16.96
CA PRO A 208 0.30 1.41 15.88
C PRO A 208 1.41 0.40 16.20
N GLY A 209 1.77 0.21 17.48
CA GLY A 209 2.71 -0.81 17.91
C GLY A 209 2.21 -2.23 17.65
N ALA A 210 0.93 -2.50 17.93
CA ALA A 210 0.30 -3.79 17.61
C ALA A 210 0.26 -4.03 16.08
N TYR A 211 -0.07 -3.01 15.29
CA TYR A 211 -0.06 -3.11 13.83
C TYR A 211 1.36 -3.32 13.28
N GLY A 212 2.37 -2.68 13.87
CA GLY A 212 3.78 -2.89 13.55
C GLY A 212 4.25 -4.31 13.90
N ALA A 213 3.87 -4.84 15.06
CA ALA A 213 4.17 -6.21 15.45
C ALA A 213 3.50 -7.24 14.52
N SER A 214 2.26 -6.97 14.10
CA SER A 214 1.56 -7.79 13.10
C SER A 214 2.29 -7.80 11.76
N ALA A 215 2.77 -6.64 11.30
CA ALA A 215 3.51 -6.52 10.05
C ALA A 215 4.83 -7.31 10.12
N ALA A 216 5.52 -7.24 11.26
CA ALA A 216 6.79 -7.94 11.48
C ALA A 216 6.65 -9.48 11.55
N SER A 217 5.46 -9.98 11.92
CA SER A 217 5.20 -11.42 12.04
C SER A 217 4.43 -12.03 10.86
N SER A 218 4.03 -11.21 9.89
CA SER A 218 3.28 -11.66 8.71
C SER A 218 4.21 -12.12 7.57
N PRO A 219 3.78 -13.05 6.70
CA PRO A 219 4.51 -13.40 5.48
C PRO A 219 4.77 -12.15 4.61
N VAL A 220 5.99 -12.05 4.08
CA VAL A 220 6.41 -10.89 3.29
C VAL A 220 5.66 -10.85 1.95
N ASN A 221 5.00 -9.72 1.66
CA ASN A 221 4.47 -9.41 0.33
C ASN A 221 5.33 -8.32 -0.33
N GLY A 222 6.09 -8.70 -1.37
CA GLY A 222 6.98 -7.78 -2.07
C GLY A 222 6.29 -6.78 -3.01
N THR A 223 5.00 -6.99 -3.32
CA THR A 223 4.26 -6.13 -4.27
C THR A 223 3.48 -5.03 -3.57
N ASN A 224 2.93 -5.35 -2.39
CA ASN A 224 2.11 -4.44 -1.61
C ASN A 224 2.24 -4.77 -0.12
N PRO A 225 3.34 -4.38 0.54
CA PRO A 225 3.48 -4.53 1.98
C PRO A 225 2.45 -3.67 2.71
N LEU A 226 1.77 -4.26 3.70
CA LEU A 226 0.73 -3.63 4.50
C LEU A 226 1.01 -3.85 5.99
N ALA A 227 0.66 -2.88 6.82
CA ALA A 227 0.68 -3.00 8.27
C ALA A 227 -0.66 -3.48 8.83
N GLY A 228 -0.60 -4.19 9.95
CA GLY A 228 -1.79 -4.67 10.67
C GLY A 228 -2.40 -5.96 10.12
N PRO A 229 -3.47 -6.45 10.78
CA PRO A 229 -4.25 -7.59 10.30
C PRO A 229 -4.96 -7.30 8.99
N ASP A 230 -5.41 -8.37 8.31
CA ASP A 230 -6.30 -8.24 7.17
C ASP A 230 -7.61 -7.58 7.59
N SER A 231 -7.91 -6.44 6.97
CA SER A 231 -9.13 -5.67 7.19
C SER A 231 -10.19 -5.93 6.13
N GLY A 232 -9.93 -6.81 5.15
CA GLY A 232 -10.83 -7.13 4.04
C GLY A 232 -10.98 -6.01 3.00
N HIS A 233 -10.34 -4.86 3.21
CA HIS A 233 -10.44 -3.67 2.35
C HIS A 233 -9.18 -3.44 1.48
N GLY A 234 -8.20 -4.34 1.51
CA GLY A 234 -6.97 -4.25 0.73
C GLY A 234 -6.80 -5.41 -0.25
N PHE A 235 -6.19 -5.14 -1.41
CA PHE A 235 -5.64 -6.18 -2.29
C PHE A 235 -4.31 -6.68 -1.68
N GLY A 236 -4.40 -7.58 -0.71
CA GLY A 236 -3.28 -8.28 -0.08
C GLY A 236 -3.42 -9.81 -0.18
N PRO A 237 -2.37 -10.59 0.13
CA PRO A 237 -2.40 -12.05 0.10
C PRO A 237 -3.29 -12.56 1.23
N GLY A 238 -4.59 -12.71 0.97
CA GLY A 238 -5.61 -13.02 1.97
C GLY A 238 -6.90 -12.24 1.80
N GLY A 239 -6.85 -11.09 1.14
CA GLY A 239 -8.01 -10.29 0.78
C GLY A 239 -8.91 -11.10 -0.15
N ARG A 240 -9.98 -11.67 0.38
CA ARG A 240 -11.07 -12.22 -0.42
C ARG A 240 -11.58 -11.09 -1.30
N MET A 241 -11.33 -11.16 -2.60
CA MET A 241 -12.14 -10.44 -3.58
C MET A 241 -13.59 -10.78 -3.23
N GLY A 242 -14.33 -9.80 -2.73
CA GLY A 242 -15.63 -10.00 -2.11
C GLY A 242 -16.60 -10.67 -3.07
N GLY A 243 -16.63 -12.00 -3.05
CA GLY A 243 -17.75 -12.78 -3.55
C GLY A 243 -18.89 -12.57 -2.58
N ARG A 244 -20.00 -12.00 -3.09
CA ARG A 244 -21.32 -11.89 -2.44
C ARG A 244 -21.48 -10.67 -1.51
N GLY A 245 -21.69 -9.51 -2.11
CA GLY A 245 -22.23 -8.31 -1.46
C GLY A 245 -22.68 -7.30 -2.53
N GLY A 246 -23.99 -7.10 -2.64
CA GLY A 246 -24.64 -6.47 -3.79
C GLY A 246 -24.21 -5.02 -4.09
N VAL A 247 -24.26 -4.72 -5.39
CA VAL A 247 -24.24 -3.37 -5.96
C VAL A 247 -25.44 -2.59 -5.39
N ARG A 248 -25.19 -1.81 -4.33
CA ARG A 248 -26.07 -0.73 -3.90
C ARG A 248 -25.19 0.48 -3.65
N GLY A 249 -25.25 1.45 -4.55
CA GLY A 249 -24.48 2.70 -4.45
C GLY A 249 -24.10 3.32 -5.79
N PHE A 250 -25.02 3.36 -6.75
CA PHE A 250 -24.99 4.32 -7.86
C PHE A 250 -26.36 4.99 -7.89
N GLU A 251 -26.54 5.98 -7.04
CA GLU A 251 -27.72 6.83 -7.02
C GLU A 251 -27.23 8.23 -7.43
N GLY A 252 -27.60 8.67 -8.63
CA GLY A 252 -27.16 9.97 -9.16
C GLY A 252 -27.13 10.13 -10.68
N MET A 253 -27.92 9.38 -11.46
CA MET A 253 -28.11 9.68 -12.90
C MET A 253 -29.47 10.36 -13.09
N PRO A 254 -29.55 11.54 -13.74
CA PRO A 254 -30.84 12.15 -14.06
C PRO A 254 -31.57 11.33 -15.13
N PRO A 255 -32.92 11.22 -15.07
CA PRO A 255 -33.69 10.47 -16.05
C PRO A 255 -33.88 11.30 -17.33
N GLY A 256 -33.57 10.75 -18.52
CA GLY A 256 -34.04 11.36 -19.77
C GLY A 256 -33.19 11.28 -21.06
N MET A 257 -32.24 10.35 -21.22
CA MET A 257 -31.65 10.10 -22.55
C MET A 257 -31.48 8.61 -22.82
N GLY A 258 -32.57 7.98 -23.22
CA GLY A 258 -32.54 6.77 -24.04
C GLY A 258 -32.75 7.18 -25.49
N GLU A 259 -31.79 6.83 -26.35
CA GLU A 259 -31.93 6.38 -27.75
C GLU A 259 -30.69 6.75 -28.57
N GLY A 260 -30.05 5.72 -29.16
CA GLY A 260 -29.21 5.89 -30.35
C GLY A 260 -27.69 5.78 -30.20
N VAL A 261 -27.15 4.60 -29.83
CA VAL A 261 -25.83 4.16 -30.34
C VAL A 261 -25.87 2.65 -30.63
N PRO A 262 -25.53 2.17 -31.85
CA PRO A 262 -25.58 0.75 -32.22
C PRO A 262 -24.45 -0.09 -31.58
N GLY A 263 -24.77 -1.37 -31.36
CA GLY A 263 -24.03 -2.31 -30.51
C GLY A 263 -22.57 -2.60 -30.84
N SER A 264 -21.76 -2.67 -29.79
CA SER A 264 -20.56 -3.51 -29.70
C SER A 264 -20.78 -4.50 -28.55
N GLY A 265 -21.03 -5.77 -28.90
CA GLY A 265 -21.34 -6.84 -27.95
C GLY A 265 -20.17 -7.14 -27.01
N VAL A 266 -20.47 -7.20 -25.72
CA VAL A 266 -19.61 -7.81 -24.70
C VAL A 266 -20.04 -9.28 -24.57
N PRO A 267 -19.18 -10.28 -24.84
CA PRO A 267 -19.56 -11.67 -24.61
C PRO A 267 -19.72 -11.96 -23.12
N GLY A 268 -20.94 -12.30 -22.73
CA GLY A 268 -21.28 -12.79 -21.40
C GLY A 268 -20.72 -14.19 -21.12
N PHE A 269 -20.35 -14.42 -19.86
CA PHE A 269 -20.00 -15.74 -19.36
C PHE A 269 -21.25 -16.64 -19.34
N GLY A 270 -21.22 -17.72 -20.13
CA GLY A 270 -22.24 -18.76 -20.11
C GLY A 270 -22.31 -19.47 -18.76
N GLN A 271 -23.52 -19.58 -18.23
CA GLN A 271 -23.88 -20.37 -17.06
C GLN A 271 -23.97 -21.86 -17.45
N PRO A 272 -23.36 -22.81 -16.73
CA PRO A 272 -23.73 -24.22 -16.87
C PRO A 272 -25.08 -24.50 -16.15
N PRO A 273 -25.87 -25.50 -16.58
CA PRO A 273 -27.19 -25.77 -16.04
C PRO A 273 -27.13 -26.30 -14.60
N GLY A 274 -28.17 -25.98 -13.82
CA GLY A 274 -28.27 -26.27 -12.40
C GLY A 274 -28.42 -27.75 -12.03
N GLY A 275 -27.89 -28.07 -10.85
CA GLY A 275 -28.23 -29.22 -10.03
C GLY A 275 -27.98 -28.86 -8.57
N ALA A 276 -29.04 -28.67 -7.80
CA ALA A 276 -28.97 -28.35 -6.39
C ALA A 276 -28.85 -29.63 -5.55
N SER A 277 -27.86 -29.69 -4.65
CA SER A 277 -27.84 -30.60 -3.49
C SER A 277 -27.22 -29.85 -2.29
N PRO A 278 -27.86 -29.83 -1.11
CA PRO A 278 -27.36 -29.16 0.08
C PRO A 278 -26.57 -30.14 0.98
N GLY A 279 -25.43 -29.67 1.51
CA GLY A 279 -24.77 -30.29 2.66
C GLY A 279 -23.42 -30.97 2.37
N GLY A 280 -22.34 -30.21 2.47
CA GLY A 280 -20.95 -30.71 2.53
C GLY A 280 -19.99 -29.53 2.66
N PRO A 281 -18.90 -29.62 3.45
CA PRO A 281 -17.97 -28.51 3.63
C PRO A 281 -17.31 -28.20 2.29
N ALA A 282 -17.57 -27.00 1.77
CA ALA A 282 -17.00 -26.54 0.51
C ALA A 282 -15.48 -26.38 0.66
N THR A 283 -14.72 -27.33 0.13
CA THR A 283 -13.31 -27.14 -0.21
C THR A 283 -13.23 -26.12 -1.34
N VAL A 284 -12.96 -24.86 -0.97
CA VAL A 284 -12.80 -23.76 -1.93
C VAL A 284 -11.51 -23.99 -2.71
N GLY A 285 -11.61 -24.68 -3.85
CA GLY A 285 -10.60 -24.72 -4.90
C GLY A 285 -10.52 -23.37 -5.63
N GLY A 286 -10.07 -22.33 -4.93
CA GLY A 286 -9.77 -21.03 -5.53
C GLY A 286 -8.40 -21.08 -6.19
N ARG A 287 -8.36 -21.20 -7.51
CA ARG A 287 -7.15 -21.10 -8.35
C ARG A 287 -6.34 -19.84 -7.99
N ARG A 288 -5.27 -20.01 -7.20
CA ARG A 288 -4.17 -19.04 -7.06
C ARG A 288 -3.27 -19.20 -8.30
N GLY A 289 -3.48 -18.37 -9.32
CA GLY A 289 -2.68 -18.39 -10.54
C GLY A 289 -1.30 -17.74 -10.36
N PHE A 290 -0.32 -18.21 -11.14
CA PHE A 290 1.01 -17.59 -11.26
C PHE A 290 0.87 -16.15 -11.78
N GLY A 291 1.34 -15.16 -11.03
CA GLY A 291 1.33 -13.74 -11.45
C GLY A 291 0.23 -12.84 -10.86
N GLY A 292 -0.59 -13.32 -9.93
CA GLY A 292 -1.42 -12.47 -9.07
C GLY A 292 -0.66 -11.95 -7.83
N PRO A 293 -1.12 -10.86 -7.17
CA PRO A 293 -0.60 -10.47 -5.86
C PRO A 293 -0.68 -11.65 -4.87
N GLY A 294 0.46 -12.06 -4.33
CA GLY A 294 0.52 -13.24 -3.44
C GLY A 294 0.39 -14.60 -4.15
N GLY A 295 0.62 -14.67 -5.46
CA GLY A 295 0.63 -15.93 -6.20
C GLY A 295 1.68 -16.89 -5.67
N GLU A 296 1.25 -18.10 -5.29
CA GLU A 296 2.13 -19.16 -4.84
C GLU A 296 2.98 -19.67 -6.00
N VAL A 297 4.30 -19.69 -5.80
CA VAL A 297 5.24 -20.35 -6.70
C VAL A 297 5.48 -21.74 -6.14
N SER A 298 5.46 -22.78 -6.97
CA SER A 298 5.75 -24.14 -6.48
C SER A 298 7.21 -24.30 -6.07
N ASP A 299 7.48 -25.11 -5.04
CA ASP A 299 8.85 -25.45 -4.63
C ASP A 299 9.62 -26.20 -5.72
N GLN A 300 8.90 -26.97 -6.52
CA GLN A 300 9.45 -27.72 -7.64
C GLN A 300 9.93 -26.80 -8.76
N LEU A 301 9.18 -25.74 -9.11
CA LEU A 301 9.62 -24.75 -10.10
C LEU A 301 10.87 -24.02 -9.63
N VAL A 302 10.89 -23.55 -8.38
CA VAL A 302 12.08 -22.88 -7.81
C VAL A 302 13.29 -23.81 -7.81
N SER A 303 13.13 -25.03 -7.30
CA SER A 303 14.22 -26.00 -7.24
C SER A 303 14.73 -26.38 -8.64
N TYR A 304 13.83 -26.46 -9.63
CA TYR A 304 14.20 -26.68 -11.02
C TYR A 304 15.08 -25.54 -11.56
N LEU A 305 14.64 -24.29 -11.36
CA LEU A 305 15.35 -23.11 -11.84
C LEU A 305 16.72 -22.97 -11.16
N GLU A 306 16.81 -23.15 -9.84
CA GLU A 306 18.07 -23.00 -9.09
C GLU A 306 19.11 -24.04 -9.48
N ARG A 307 18.70 -25.32 -9.59
CA ARG A 307 19.62 -26.40 -10.01
C ARG A 307 20.17 -26.19 -11.43
N ARG A 308 19.42 -25.51 -12.29
CA ARG A 308 19.77 -25.38 -13.72
C ARG A 308 20.22 -23.98 -14.13
N GLN A 309 20.28 -23.02 -13.20
CA GLN A 309 20.72 -21.65 -13.48
C GLN A 309 22.15 -21.60 -14.03
N GLY A 310 23.03 -22.49 -13.54
CA GLY A 310 24.46 -22.47 -13.89
C GLY A 310 25.10 -21.11 -13.56
N GLY A 311 25.90 -20.57 -14.49
CA GLY A 311 26.54 -19.27 -14.35
C GLY A 311 25.66 -18.06 -14.72
N ALA A 312 24.38 -18.26 -15.05
CA ALA A 312 23.52 -17.16 -15.48
C ALA A 312 23.26 -16.17 -14.34
N ARG A 313 23.34 -14.87 -14.64
CA ARG A 313 23.08 -13.81 -13.67
C ARG A 313 21.64 -13.88 -13.16
N TRP A 314 20.67 -14.03 -14.06
CA TRP A 314 19.24 -14.01 -13.75
C TRP A 314 18.70 -15.43 -13.65
N LEU A 315 17.97 -15.73 -12.57
CA LEU A 315 17.36 -17.04 -12.35
C LEU A 315 16.33 -17.37 -13.43
N VAL A 316 15.45 -16.40 -13.71
CA VAL A 316 14.37 -16.51 -14.70
C VAL A 316 13.86 -15.13 -15.11
N ALA A 317 13.28 -15.02 -16.30
CA ALA A 317 12.48 -13.88 -16.72
C ALA A 317 10.99 -14.22 -16.65
N VAL A 318 10.19 -13.34 -16.07
CA VAL A 318 8.75 -13.53 -15.89
C VAL A 318 7.99 -12.29 -16.36
N PRO A 319 6.67 -12.39 -16.60
CA PRO A 319 5.96 -11.32 -17.28
C PRO A 319 5.87 -10.00 -16.51
N ASN A 320 5.76 -10.03 -15.17
CA ASN A 320 5.51 -8.84 -14.35
C ASN A 320 6.15 -8.92 -12.96
N ALA A 321 6.11 -7.80 -12.24
CA ALA A 321 6.70 -7.67 -10.91
C ALA A 321 6.04 -8.58 -9.86
N GLN A 322 4.75 -8.92 -10.01
CA GLN A 322 4.06 -9.81 -9.08
C GLN A 322 4.63 -11.22 -9.14
N ALA A 323 4.77 -11.78 -10.35
CA ALA A 323 5.43 -13.07 -10.55
C ALA A 323 6.91 -13.02 -10.13
N ALA A 324 7.61 -11.92 -10.39
CA ALA A 324 9.02 -11.80 -10.03
C ALA A 324 9.21 -11.79 -8.51
N SER A 325 8.37 -11.04 -7.79
CA SER A 325 8.49 -10.85 -6.35
C SER A 325 8.40 -12.15 -5.55
N SER A 326 7.51 -13.06 -5.91
CA SER A 326 7.31 -14.33 -5.20
C SER A 326 8.49 -15.28 -5.38
N ILE A 327 9.14 -15.26 -6.55
CA ILE A 327 10.37 -16.01 -6.78
C ILE A 327 11.55 -15.35 -6.04
N ILE A 328 11.68 -14.03 -6.08
CA ILE A 328 12.77 -13.30 -5.42
C ILE A 328 12.72 -13.52 -3.91
N LEU A 329 11.56 -13.37 -3.27
CA LEU A 329 11.42 -13.52 -1.82
C LEU A 329 11.73 -14.94 -1.34
N ARG A 330 11.46 -15.95 -2.17
CA ARG A 330 11.72 -17.35 -1.84
C ARG A 330 13.17 -17.77 -2.05
N THR A 331 13.83 -17.21 -3.07
CA THR A 331 15.16 -17.68 -3.52
C THR A 331 16.29 -16.74 -3.15
N GLY A 332 16.00 -15.46 -2.90
CA GLY A 332 17.02 -14.40 -2.82
C GLY A 332 17.75 -14.16 -4.14
N ARG A 333 17.29 -14.76 -5.26
CA ARG A 333 17.95 -14.68 -6.57
C ARG A 333 17.33 -13.57 -7.42
N PRO A 334 18.12 -12.93 -8.30
CA PRO A 334 17.61 -11.90 -9.18
C PRO A 334 16.71 -12.50 -10.28
N VAL A 335 15.54 -11.89 -10.47
CA VAL A 335 14.51 -12.29 -11.45
C VAL A 335 14.13 -11.07 -12.28
N ILE A 336 13.94 -11.25 -13.59
CA ILE A 336 13.53 -10.15 -14.48
C ILE A 336 12.01 -10.07 -14.54
N ALA A 337 11.44 -8.90 -14.28
CA ALA A 337 10.06 -8.56 -14.62
C ALA A 337 10.03 -7.87 -15.99
N MET A 338 9.53 -8.56 -17.02
CA MET A 338 9.65 -8.12 -18.41
C MET A 338 8.78 -6.90 -18.76
N GLY A 339 7.54 -6.88 -18.26
CA GLY A 339 6.55 -5.84 -18.55
C GLY A 339 6.23 -4.93 -17.35
N GLY A 340 7.19 -4.75 -16.43
CA GLY A 340 7.01 -3.88 -15.27
C GLY A 340 5.99 -4.36 -14.26
N PHE A 341 5.26 -3.44 -13.61
CA PHE A 341 4.29 -3.82 -12.57
C PHE A 341 3.07 -4.51 -13.14
N THR A 342 2.48 -4.04 -14.25
CA THR A 342 1.24 -4.63 -14.78
C THR A 342 1.46 -5.67 -15.88
N GLY A 343 2.67 -5.77 -16.43
CA GLY A 343 2.96 -6.56 -17.65
C GLY A 343 2.84 -5.76 -18.94
N ALA A 344 2.49 -4.47 -18.86
CA ALA A 344 2.24 -3.60 -20.01
C ALA A 344 3.42 -2.68 -20.39
N ASP A 345 4.46 -2.60 -19.56
CA ASP A 345 5.60 -1.71 -19.84
C ASP A 345 6.46 -2.28 -20.98
N ASP A 346 6.89 -1.43 -21.91
CA ASP A 346 7.80 -1.83 -22.99
C ASP A 346 9.28 -1.91 -22.52
N ALA A 347 9.54 -2.61 -21.41
CA ALA A 347 10.86 -2.63 -20.74
C ALA A 347 11.80 -3.74 -21.25
N MET A 348 11.23 -4.83 -21.79
CA MET A 348 11.95 -5.93 -22.42
C MET A 348 11.64 -5.99 -23.91
N THR A 349 12.67 -5.85 -24.74
CA THR A 349 12.59 -6.03 -26.20
C THR A 349 13.24 -7.35 -26.60
N VAL A 350 12.91 -7.85 -27.80
CA VAL A 350 13.54 -9.06 -28.36
C VAL A 350 15.06 -8.93 -28.43
N ALA A 351 15.58 -7.80 -28.94
CA ALA A 351 17.02 -7.56 -29.04
C ALA A 351 17.73 -7.59 -27.67
N LYS A 352 17.08 -7.07 -26.61
CA LYS A 352 17.61 -7.11 -25.24
C LYS A 352 17.57 -8.53 -24.67
N LEU A 353 16.50 -9.29 -24.93
CA LEU A 353 16.39 -10.68 -24.53
C LEU A 353 17.47 -11.54 -25.21
N GLU A 354 17.63 -11.43 -26.52
CA GLU A 354 18.67 -12.11 -27.29
C GLU A 354 20.07 -11.81 -26.75
N SER A 355 20.33 -10.53 -26.47
CA SER A 355 21.60 -10.09 -25.90
C SER A 355 21.89 -10.76 -24.54
N PHE A 356 20.87 -10.89 -23.67
CA PHE A 356 21.03 -11.60 -22.40
C PHE A 356 21.28 -13.09 -22.57
N VAL A 357 20.61 -13.74 -23.53
CA VAL A 357 20.82 -15.17 -23.83
C VAL A 357 22.21 -15.39 -24.39
N ARG A 358 22.64 -14.60 -25.38
CA ARG A 358 23.98 -14.70 -26.01
C ARG A 358 25.12 -14.49 -25.01
N GLN A 359 24.94 -13.58 -24.06
CA GLN A 359 25.92 -13.32 -22.99
C GLN A 359 25.85 -14.35 -21.85
N GLY A 360 25.01 -15.39 -21.95
CA GLY A 360 24.82 -16.38 -20.89
C GLY A 360 24.20 -15.81 -19.61
N LYS A 361 23.59 -14.62 -19.67
CA LYS A 361 23.01 -13.92 -18.50
C LYS A 361 21.62 -14.42 -18.13
N LEU A 362 20.91 -15.03 -19.07
CA LEU A 362 19.55 -15.56 -18.89
C LEU A 362 19.38 -16.87 -19.67
N ARG A 363 18.80 -17.88 -19.01
CA ARG A 363 18.52 -19.20 -19.61
C ARG A 363 17.04 -19.57 -19.62
N TYR A 364 16.27 -19.15 -18.62
CA TYR A 364 14.87 -19.52 -18.49
C TYR A 364 13.96 -18.31 -18.56
N ILE A 365 12.82 -18.48 -19.21
CA ILE A 365 11.75 -17.48 -19.31
C ILE A 365 10.41 -18.17 -19.10
N VAL A 366 9.51 -17.52 -18.36
CA VAL A 366 8.13 -17.98 -18.16
C VAL A 366 7.22 -17.14 -19.02
N VAL A 367 6.47 -17.82 -19.87
CA VAL A 367 5.43 -17.23 -20.72
C VAL A 367 4.08 -17.72 -20.24
N SER A 368 3.08 -16.84 -20.24
CA SER A 368 1.71 -17.21 -19.89
C SER A 368 0.76 -16.99 -21.07
N ASP A 369 -0.06 -18.00 -21.34
CA ASP A 369 -1.06 -18.02 -22.42
C ASP A 369 -2.37 -17.34 -21.99
N GLY A 370 -2.63 -17.25 -20.69
CA GLY A 370 -3.81 -16.60 -20.10
C GLY A 370 -3.69 -15.07 -20.03
N GLY A 371 -4.82 -14.37 -20.10
CA GLY A 371 -4.91 -12.91 -20.01
C GLY A 371 -4.29 -12.37 -18.72
N MET A 372 -3.23 -11.57 -18.87
CA MET A 372 -2.48 -11.01 -17.74
C MET A 372 -3.15 -9.75 -17.22
N GLY A 373 -3.80 -9.86 -16.07
CA GLY A 373 -4.16 -8.76 -15.18
C GLY A 373 -4.94 -7.58 -15.79
N PRO A 374 -5.28 -6.57 -14.98
CA PRO A 374 -6.06 -5.41 -15.45
C PRO A 374 -5.32 -4.45 -16.39
N GLY A 375 -4.08 -4.75 -16.78
CA GLY A 375 -3.17 -3.81 -17.46
C GLY A 375 -3.10 -3.93 -18.98
N GLY A 376 -3.74 -4.94 -19.58
CA GLY A 376 -3.57 -5.25 -21.00
C GLY A 376 -2.18 -5.82 -21.34
N ARG A 377 -1.97 -6.17 -22.61
CA ARG A 377 -0.67 -6.61 -23.13
C ARG A 377 0.07 -5.43 -23.75
N GLY A 378 1.28 -5.15 -23.28
CA GLY A 378 2.20 -4.23 -23.95
C GLY A 378 2.71 -4.83 -25.25
N ALA A 379 2.92 -3.99 -26.27
CA ALA A 379 3.34 -4.44 -27.61
C ALA A 379 4.70 -5.17 -27.57
N SER A 380 5.63 -4.73 -26.71
CA SER A 380 6.93 -5.40 -26.58
C SER A 380 6.79 -6.78 -25.93
N THR A 381 5.89 -6.94 -24.95
CA THR A 381 5.63 -8.22 -24.26
C THR A 381 5.08 -9.26 -25.22
N GLU A 382 4.23 -8.86 -26.17
CA GLU A 382 3.72 -9.74 -27.23
C GLU A 382 4.81 -10.19 -28.19
N ALA A 383 5.63 -9.25 -28.68
CA ALA A 383 6.76 -9.56 -29.57
C ALA A 383 7.76 -10.50 -28.90
N VAL A 384 8.10 -10.26 -27.63
CA VAL A 384 8.97 -11.14 -26.83
C VAL A 384 8.34 -12.53 -26.67
N THR A 385 7.06 -12.59 -26.34
CA THR A 385 6.33 -13.86 -26.17
C THR A 385 6.33 -14.68 -27.46
N ALA A 386 6.05 -14.04 -28.60
CA ALA A 386 6.06 -14.69 -29.91
C ALA A 386 7.46 -15.21 -30.26
N TRP A 387 8.50 -14.39 -30.06
CA TRP A 387 9.88 -14.79 -30.30
C TRP A 387 10.32 -15.97 -29.44
N VAL A 388 9.96 -15.97 -28.14
CA VAL A 388 10.27 -17.07 -27.22
C VAL A 388 9.60 -18.37 -27.65
N ARG A 389 8.35 -18.33 -28.10
CA ARG A 389 7.65 -19.53 -28.61
C ARG A 389 8.30 -20.08 -29.87
N GLN A 390 8.87 -19.22 -30.70
CA GLN A 390 9.52 -19.63 -31.95
C GLN A 390 10.95 -20.18 -31.74
N HIS A 391 11.72 -19.62 -30.81
CA HIS A 391 13.15 -19.91 -30.66
C HIS A 391 13.48 -20.70 -29.37
N GLY A 392 12.61 -20.67 -28.37
CA GLY A 392 12.78 -21.35 -27.09
C GLY A 392 12.36 -22.82 -27.15
N THR A 393 12.99 -23.65 -26.31
CA THR A 393 12.57 -25.04 -26.11
C THR A 393 11.62 -25.12 -24.90
N PRO A 394 10.36 -25.56 -25.06
CA PRO A 394 9.45 -25.69 -23.92
C PRO A 394 9.93 -26.79 -22.98
N VAL A 395 9.99 -26.47 -21.69
CA VAL A 395 10.28 -27.44 -20.62
C VAL A 395 9.01 -28.24 -20.34
N ARG A 396 9.14 -29.56 -20.12
CA ARG A 396 7.98 -30.41 -19.81
C ARG A 396 7.38 -30.02 -18.45
N PRO A 397 6.05 -29.86 -18.32
CA PRO A 397 5.38 -29.49 -17.07
C PRO A 397 5.82 -30.32 -15.85
N GLY A 398 5.92 -31.64 -16.01
CA GLY A 398 6.34 -32.54 -14.95
C GLY A 398 7.75 -32.29 -14.39
N GLU A 399 8.65 -31.65 -15.17
CA GLU A 399 10.01 -31.35 -14.70
C GLU A 399 10.06 -30.21 -13.68
N TYR A 400 9.11 -29.28 -13.75
CA TYR A 400 9.00 -28.15 -12.81
C TYR A 400 7.77 -28.26 -11.91
N GLY A 401 7.18 -29.45 -11.82
CA GLY A 401 6.11 -29.74 -10.87
C GLY A 401 4.73 -29.21 -11.26
N ALA A 402 4.51 -28.96 -12.55
CA ALA A 402 3.23 -28.57 -13.09
C ALA A 402 2.50 -29.77 -13.69
N SER A 403 1.17 -29.83 -13.52
CA SER A 403 0.33 -30.79 -14.25
C SER A 403 0.08 -30.30 -15.68
N ASP A 404 -0.27 -31.19 -16.61
CA ASP A 404 -0.67 -30.81 -17.98
C ASP A 404 -1.94 -29.91 -18.01
N SER A 405 -2.66 -29.85 -16.88
CA SER A 405 -3.79 -28.95 -16.61
C SER A 405 -3.40 -27.61 -15.95
N SER A 406 -2.09 -27.35 -15.77
CA SER A 406 -1.57 -26.10 -15.23
C SER A 406 -1.92 -24.96 -16.19
N GLY A 407 -2.81 -24.08 -15.73
CA GLY A 407 -3.44 -23.08 -16.58
C GLY A 407 -2.42 -22.15 -17.24
N GLY A 408 -2.14 -22.40 -18.52
CA GLY A 408 -1.52 -21.48 -19.46
C GLY A 408 -0.23 -20.81 -18.97
N VAL A 409 0.68 -21.53 -18.31
CA VAL A 409 2.02 -21.03 -17.95
C VAL A 409 3.05 -22.07 -18.39
N THR A 410 3.99 -21.66 -19.24
CA THR A 410 5.03 -22.53 -19.79
C THR A 410 6.40 -21.94 -19.53
N VAL A 411 7.30 -22.76 -19.02
CA VAL A 411 8.72 -22.42 -18.88
C VAL A 411 9.42 -22.78 -20.19
N TYR A 412 10.14 -21.82 -20.78
CA TYR A 412 10.99 -22.04 -21.95
C TYR A 412 12.46 -21.93 -21.55
N GLU A 413 13.26 -22.83 -22.09
CA GLU A 413 14.72 -22.76 -22.08
C GLU A 413 15.22 -22.05 -23.34
N LEU A 414 16.11 -21.08 -23.17
CA LEU A 414 16.74 -20.29 -24.22
C LEU A 414 18.23 -20.67 -24.30
N SER A 415 18.77 -20.79 -25.51
CA SER A 415 20.17 -21.16 -25.74
C SER A 415 20.80 -20.26 -26.82
N ALA A 416 22.08 -19.95 -26.68
CA ALA A 416 22.79 -18.99 -27.53
C ALA A 416 23.11 -19.48 -28.97
N GLY A 417 22.45 -20.55 -29.45
CA GLY A 417 22.86 -21.24 -30.68
C GLY A 417 21.72 -21.74 -31.57
N ARG A 418 20.51 -21.17 -31.48
CA ARG A 418 19.40 -21.43 -32.40
C ARG A 418 18.76 -20.14 -32.87
#